data_AF-A0A1G4ENQ9-F1
#
_entry.id   AF-A0A1G4ENQ9-F1
#
_cell.length_a   1.000
_cell.length_b   1.000
_cell.length_c   1.000
_cell.angle_alpha   90.00
_cell.angle_beta   90.00
_cell.angle_gamma   90.00
#
_symmetry.space_group_name_H-M   'P 1'
#
loop_
_entity.id
_entity.type
_entity.pdbx_description
1 polymer ?
#
loop_
_entity_poly.entity_id
_entity_poly.type
_entity_poly.pdbx_seq_one_letter_code
_entity_poly.pdbx_strand_id
1 'polypeptide(L)' 'METFALQEYNPSLSSERTVKIFKYNPDTNELTLVKEFSTSDTESYTYQLNKSE' A
#
# COMPACT_ATOMS: atom_id res chain seq x y z
N MET A 1 5.35 -14.06 -9.95
CA MET A 1 5.38 -13.16 -8.78
C MET A 1 4.53 -11.96 -9.10
N GLU A 2 3.48 -11.73 -8.32
CA GLU A 2 2.49 -10.66 -8.56
C GLU A 2 2.53 -9.65 -7.43
N THR A 3 2.30 -8.38 -7.73
CA THR A 3 2.24 -7.30 -6.75
C THR A 3 0.90 -6.60 -6.88
N PHE A 4 0.23 -6.38 -5.75
CA PHE A 4 -1.04 -5.67 -5.71
C PHE A 4 -1.09 -4.72 -4.52
N ALA A 5 -1.96 -3.72 -4.60
CA ALA A 5 -2.15 -2.72 -3.55
C ALA A 5 -3.60 -2.74 -3.07
N LEU A 6 -3.79 -2.62 -1.76
CA LEU A 6 -5.08 -2.38 -1.12
C LEU A 6 -5.10 -0.96 -0.58
N GLN A 7 -6.21 -0.27 -0.81
CA GLN A 7 -6.46 1.06 -0.26
C GLN A 7 -7.64 0.96 0.71
N GLU A 8 -7.38 1.24 1.98
CA GLU A 8 -8.38 1.23 3.04
C GLU A 8 -8.80 2.67 3.34
N TYR A 9 -10.10 2.93 3.32
CA TYR A 9 -10.67 4.19 3.77
C TYR A 9 -11.00 4.09 5.26
N ASN A 10 -10.38 4.92 6.08
CA ASN A 10 -10.67 4.99 7.50
C ASN A 10 -11.49 6.25 7.81
N PRO A 11 -12.83 6.17 7.94
CA PRO A 11 -13.67 7.34 8.21
C PRO A 11 -13.39 8.01 9.56
N SER A 12 -12.69 7.33 10.48
CA SER A 12 -12.30 7.90 11.78
C SER A 12 -11.05 8.78 11.71
N LEU A 13 -10.25 8.66 10.64
CA LEU A 13 -9.05 9.45 10.39
C LEU A 13 -9.33 10.33 9.16
N SER A 14 -9.88 11.53 9.41
CA SER A 14 -10.27 12.54 8.42
C SER A 14 -9.67 12.38 7.03
N SER A 15 -10.44 11.89 6.06
CA SER A 15 -10.07 11.78 4.63
C SER A 15 -8.77 11.02 4.31
N GLU A 16 -8.08 10.46 5.30
CA GLU A 16 -6.83 9.74 5.13
C GLU A 16 -7.12 8.32 4.62
N ARG A 17 -6.42 7.97 3.56
CA ARG A 17 -6.44 6.64 2.95
C ARG A 17 -5.16 5.94 3.33
N THR A 18 -5.27 4.75 3.92
CA THR A 18 -4.10 3.90 4.15
C THR A 18 -3.91 3.01 2.92
N VAL A 19 -2.69 2.99 2.40
CA VAL A 19 -2.29 2.14 1.28
C VAL A 19 -1.35 1.07 1.80
N LYS A 20 -1.65 -0.18 1.46
CA LYS A 20 -0.80 -1.35 1.75
C LYS A 20 -0.45 -2.05 0.46
N ILE A 21 0.83 -2.34 0.26
CA ILE A 21 1.36 -3.02 -0.93
C ILE A 21 1.82 -4.41 -0.54
N PHE A 22 1.34 -5.41 -1.27
CA PHE A 22 1.66 -6.80 -1.03
C PHE A 22 2.34 -7.43 -2.24
N LYS A 23 3.26 -8.35 -1.95
CA LYS A 23 3.80 -9.31 -2.92
C LYS A 23 3.21 -10.67 -2.63
N TYR A 24 2.68 -11.31 -3.66
CA TYR A 24 2.24 -12.69 -3.63
C TYR A 24 3.25 -13.58 -4.33
N ASN A 25 3.70 -14.61 -3.61
CA ASN A 25 4.51 -15.69 -4.17
C ASN A 25 3.61 -16.90 -4.44
N PRO A 26 3.28 -17.21 -5.71
CA PRO A 26 2.45 -18.37 -6.03
C PRO A 26 3.15 -19.71 -5.71
N ASP A 27 4.49 -19.73 -5.68
CA ASP A 27 5.26 -20.96 -5.47
C ASP A 27 5.22 -21.40 -4.00
N THR A 28 5.15 -20.46 -3.06
CA THR A 28 5.05 -20.73 -1.61
C THR A 28 3.65 -20.46 -1.05
N ASN A 29 2.75 -19.91 -1.87
CA ASN A 29 1.45 -19.37 -1.47
C ASN A 29 1.53 -18.33 -0.33
N GLU A 30 2.64 -17.60 -0.26
CA GLU A 30 2.90 -16.61 0.78
C GLU A 30 2.52 -15.20 0.31
N LEU A 31 2.01 -14.42 1.26
CA LEU A 31 1.73 -13.00 1.09
C LEU A 31 2.67 -12.19 1.99
N THR A 32 3.39 -11.23 1.42
CA THR A 32 4.33 -10.37 2.16
C THR A 32 3.91 -8.90 2.03
N LEU A 33 3.74 -8.21 3.15
CA LEU A 33 3.58 -6.75 3.18
C LEU A 33 4.93 -6.11 2.83
N VAL A 34 4.94 -5.29 1.78
CA VAL A 34 6.13 -4.60 1.28
C VAL A 34 6.20 -3.18 1.80
N LYS A 35 5.05 -2.49 1.83
CA LYS A 35 4.98 -1.09 2.23
C LYS A 35 3.59 -0.75 2.75
N GLU A 36 3.55 0.10 3.77
CA GLU A 36 2.33 0.69 4.32
C GLU A 36 2.55 2.19 4.50
N PHE A 37 1.59 3.00 4.05
CA PHE A 37 1.63 4.44 4.30
C PHE A 37 0.21 5.04 4.26
N SER A 38 0.00 6.09 5.05
CA SER A 38 -1.21 6.91 4.98
C SER A 38 -1.01 8.06 4.00
N THR A 39 -2.06 8.40 3.26
CA THR A 39 -2.06 9.52 2.34
C THR A 39 -3.44 10.18 2.27
N SER A 40 -3.46 11.51 2.31
CA SER A 40 -4.67 12.32 2.14
C SER A 40 -4.93 12.71 0.69
N ASP A 41 -3.96 12.51 -0.22
CA ASP A 41 -4.02 13.03 -1.59
C ASP A 41 -3.37 12.08 -2.61
N THR A 42 -3.98 11.91 -3.79
CA THR A 42 -3.53 10.93 -4.80
C THR A 42 -2.14 11.23 -5.36
N GLU A 43 -1.67 12.48 -5.34
CA GLU A 43 -0.32 12.84 -5.82
C GLU A 43 0.78 12.38 -4.86
N SER A 44 0.48 12.31 -3.55
CA SER A 44 1.42 11.81 -2.55
C SER A 44 1.65 10.30 -2.68
N TYR A 45 0.73 9.57 -3.32
CA TYR A 45 0.84 8.14 -3.61
C TYR A 45 2.08 7.81 -4.45
N THR A 46 2.29 8.53 -5.55
CA THR A 46 3.41 8.30 -6.49
C THR A 46 4.76 8.60 -5.84
N TYR A 47 4.82 9.61 -4.97
CA TYR A 47 6.04 9.94 -4.24
C TYR A 47 6.41 8.85 -3.23
N GLN A 48 5.44 8.33 -2.49
CA GLN A 48 5.68 7.28 -1.50
C GLN A 48 6.08 5.95 -2.15
N LEU A 49 5.58 5.60 -3.33
CA LEU A 49 6.01 4.39 -4.05
C LEU A 49 7.50 4.41 -4.43
N ASN A 50 8.01 5.58 -4.82
CA ASN A 50 9.37 5.73 -5.35
C ASN A 50 10.44 5.93 -4.26
N LYS A 51 10.03 6.21 -3.02
CA LYS A 51 10.95 6.29 -1.90
C LYS A 51 11.35 4.90 -1.43
N SER A 52 12.59 4.52 -1.65
CA SER A 52 13.27 3.48 -0.88
C SER A 52 13.53 4.06 0.52
N GLU A 53 13.12 3.37 1.58
CA GLU A 53 13.62 3.63 2.94
C GLU A 53 15.12 3.36 3.03
#